data_AF-A0A7V9RRH6-F1
#
_entry.id   AF-A0A7V9RRH6-F1
#
_cell.length_a   1.000
_cell.length_b   1.000
_cell.length_c   1.000
_cell.angle_alpha   90.00
_cell.angle_beta   90.00
_cell.angle_gamma   90.00
#
_symmetry.space_group_name_H-M   'P 1'
#
loop_
_entity.id
_entity.type
_entity.pdbx_description
1 polymer ?
#
loop_
_entity_poly.entity_id
_entity_poly.type
_entity_poly.pdbx_seq_one_letter_code
_entity_poly.pdbx_strand_id
1 'polypeptide(L)' 'MRLDVVTIFPEYLAPLRQSLLGKAMDAELVSLGVHDLRDWATDVHRSVDGPPYGGGPGMVMRP' A
#
# COMPACT_ATOMS: atom_id res chain seq x y z
N MET A 1 -15.37 5.14 -10.70
CA MET A 1 -15.10 4.87 -9.27
C MET A 1 -13.60 4.91 -9.03
N ARG A 2 -13.11 5.37 -7.87
CA ARG A 2 -11.67 5.43 -7.58
C ARG A 2 -11.30 4.60 -6.35
N LEU A 3 -10.25 3.80 -6.48
CA LEU A 3 -9.68 2.97 -5.42
C LEU A 3 -8.21 3.38 -5.25
N ASP A 4 -7.82 3.70 -4.02
CA ASP A 4 -6.42 3.95 -3.66
C ASP A 4 -6.03 2.93 -2.59
N VAL A 5 -4.90 2.27 -2.79
CA VAL A 5 -4.34 1.30 -1.84
C VAL A 5 -2.98 1.78 -1.37
N VAL A 6 -2.83 1.89 -0.06
CA VAL A 6 -1.55 2.18 0.59
C VAL A 6 -1.01 0.88 1.15
N THR A 7 0.23 0.53 0.78
CA THR A 7 0.85 -0.73 1.17
C THR A 7 2.36 -0.57 1.24
N ILE A 8 3.02 -1.45 1.99
CA ILE A 8 4.49 -1.58 1.98
C ILE A 8 4.96 -2.61 0.94
N PHE A 9 4.06 -3.15 0.11
CA PHE A 9 4.35 -4.09 -0.98
C PHE A 9 3.50 -3.76 -2.22
N PRO A 10 3.75 -2.63 -2.90
CA PRO A 10 2.93 -2.22 -4.04
C PRO A 10 2.93 -3.26 -5.18
N GLU A 11 4.04 -3.98 -5.38
CA GLU A 11 4.19 -4.99 -6.43
C GLU A 11 3.24 -6.18 -6.25
N TYR A 12 2.82 -6.49 -5.03
CA TYR A 12 1.84 -7.56 -4.77
C TYR A 12 0.49 -7.27 -5.42
N LEU A 13 0.21 -6.00 -5.74
CA LEU A 13 -1.05 -5.60 -6.36
C LEU A 13 -0.95 -5.45 -7.88
N ALA A 14 0.20 -5.73 -8.49
CA ALA A 14 0.33 -5.76 -9.95
C ALA A 14 -0.73 -6.64 -10.65
N PRO A 15 -1.15 -7.81 -10.10
CA PRO A 15 -2.21 -8.63 -10.70
C PRO A 15 -3.58 -7.95 -10.78
N LEU A 16 -3.85 -6.90 -9.99
CA LEU A 16 -5.12 -6.16 -10.06
C LEU A 16 -5.32 -5.47 -11.42
N ARG A 17 -4.26 -5.25 -12.18
CA ARG A 17 -4.34 -4.71 -13.55
C ARG A 17 -4.68 -5.77 -14.61
N GLN A 18 -4.93 -7.01 -14.22
CA GLN A 18 -5.17 -8.12 -15.13
C GLN A 18 -6.65 -8.51 -15.19
N SER A 19 -7.03 -9.30 -16.20
CA SER A 19 -8.35 -9.92 -16.32
C SER A 19 -9.51 -8.91 -16.23
N LEU A 20 -10.56 -9.22 -15.48
CA LEU A 20 -11.77 -8.41 -15.37
C LEU A 20 -11.49 -7.00 -14.84
N LEU A 21 -10.63 -6.87 -13.83
CA LEU A 21 -10.32 -5.58 -13.22
C LEU A 21 -9.48 -4.71 -14.16
N GLY A 22 -8.52 -5.31 -14.87
CA GLY A 22 -7.79 -4.64 -15.96
C GLY A 22 -8.72 -4.09 -17.04
N LYS A 23 -9.64 -4.92 -17.55
CA LYS A 23 -10.65 -4.48 -18.54
C LYS A 23 -11.55 -3.36 -18.02
N ALA A 24 -11.91 -3.39 -16.74
CA ALA A 24 -12.71 -2.32 -16.13
C ALA A 24 -11.93 -1.00 -16.03
N MET A 25 -10.61 -1.07 -15.84
CA MET A 25 -9.73 0.10 -15.89
C MET A 25 -9.60 0.63 -17.33
N ASP A 26 -9.41 -0.25 -18.31
CA ASP A 26 -9.32 0.13 -19.73
C ASP A 26 -10.62 0.77 -20.25
N ALA A 27 -11.76 0.34 -19.72
CA ALA A 27 -13.09 0.92 -19.99
C ALA A 27 -13.40 2.16 -19.13
N GLU A 28 -12.43 2.68 -18.36
CA GLU A 28 -12.54 3.85 -17.48
C GLU A 28 -13.65 3.75 -16.41
N LEU A 29 -14.12 2.54 -16.10
CA LEU A 29 -15.15 2.31 -15.08
C LEU A 29 -14.57 2.43 -13.66
N VAL A 30 -13.29 2.09 -13.49
CA VAL A 30 -12.55 2.17 -12.24
C VAL A 30 -11.12 2.68 -12.45
N SER A 31 -10.63 3.50 -11.52
CA SER A 31 -9.22 3.89 -11.45
C SER A 31 -8.56 3.32 -10.20
N LEU A 32 -7.36 2.74 -10.33
CA LEU A 32 -6.58 2.18 -9.22
C LEU A 32 -5.27 2.96 -9.02
N GLY A 33 -5.11 3.58 -7.85
CA GLY A 33 -3.85 4.09 -7.35
C GLY A 33 -3.24 3.12 -6.34
N VAL A 34 -1.95 2.77 -6.50
CA VAL A 34 -1.21 1.97 -5.52
C VAL A 34 -0.02 2.79 -5.06
N HIS A 35 0.08 2.99 -3.75
CA HIS A 35 1.02 3.91 -3.12
C HIS A 35 1.92 3.15 -2.14
N ASP A 36 3.23 3.33 -2.23
CA ASP A 36 4.17 2.77 -1.24
C ASP A 36 4.15 3.64 0.02
N LEU A 37 3.69 3.09 1.15
CA LEU A 37 3.66 3.81 2.42
C LEU A 37 5.04 4.39 2.80
N ARG A 38 6.13 3.74 2.36
CA ARG A 38 7.50 4.20 2.64
C ARG A 38 7.86 5.52 1.96
N ASP A 39 7.06 6.02 1.01
CA ASP A 39 7.25 7.34 0.41
C ASP A 39 6.94 8.48 1.39
N TRP A 40 6.19 8.19 2.45
CA TRP A 40 5.85 9.15 3.51
C TRP A 40 6.67 8.98 4.80
N ALA A 41 7.60 8.01 4.84
CA ALA A 41 8.50 7.87 5.97
C ALA A 41 9.53 9.02 5.98
N THR A 42 9.81 9.56 7.16
CA THR A 42 10.64 10.77 7.32
C THR A 42 12.10 10.48 7.66
N ASP A 43 12.42 9.24 8.04
CA ASP A 43 13.79 8.82 8.33
C ASP A 43 14.49 8.23 7.12
N VAL A 44 15.84 8.24 7.13
CA VAL A 44 16.68 7.74 6.04
C VAL A 44 16.52 6.23 5.79
N HIS A 45 16.03 5.47 6.77
CA HIS A 45 15.77 4.04 6.63
C HIS A 45 14.35 3.76 6.13
N ARG A 46 13.54 4.79 5.90
CA ARG A 46 12.13 4.70 5.48
C ARG A 46 11.34 3.76 6.39
N SER A 47 11.52 3.90 7.69
CA SER A 47 10.94 3.00 8.69
C SER A 47 9.44 3.27 8.84
N VAL A 48 8.62 2.21 8.78
CA VAL A 48 7.15 2.30 8.83
C VAL A 48 6.54 1.68 10.08
N ASP A 49 7.35 1.02 10.91
CA ASP A 49 6.94 0.32 12.11
C ASP A 49 7.88 0.58 13.29
N GLY A 50 7.40 0.28 14.49
CA GLY A 50 8.13 0.41 15.75
C GLY A 50 7.66 -0.62 16.78
N PRO A 51 8.41 -0.82 17.88
CA PRO A 51 8.00 -1.73 18.93
C PRO A 51 6.68 -1.26 19.59
N PRO A 52 5.81 -2.19 20.05
CA PRO A 52 4.58 -1.82 20.73
C PRO A 52 4.86 -1.12 22.07
N TYR A 53 4.07 -0.09 22.38
CA TYR A 53 4.05 0.48 23.73
C TYR A 53 3.61 -0.57 24.74
N GLY A 54 4.26 -0.61 25.91
CA GLY A 54 4.03 -1.65 26.93
C GLY A 54 4.83 -2.94 26.71
N GLY A 55 5.58 -3.05 25.61
CA GLY A 55 6.38 -4.23 25.29
C GLY A 55 5.57 -5.38 24.68
N GLY A 56 6.24 -6.49 24.41
CA GLY A 56 5.68 -7.65 23.72
C GLY A 56 6.34 -7.92 22.35
N PRO A 57 6.09 -9.09 21.75
CA PRO A 57 6.66 -9.43 20.45
C PRO A 57 5.97 -8.69 19.31
N GLY A 58 6.69 -8.55 18.19
CA GLY A 58 6.18 -7.92 16.97
C GLY A 58 6.36 -6.40 16.92
N MET A 59 5.72 -5.78 15.94
CA MET A 59 5.86 -4.35 15.61
C MET A 59 4.49 -3.75 15.27
N VAL A 60 4.34 -2.44 15.47
CA VAL A 60 3.14 -1.65 15.18
C VAL A 60 3.50 -0.58 14.16
N MET A 61 2.64 -0.35 13.17
CA MET A 61 2.87 0.71 12.19
C MET A 61 2.86 2.08 12.86
N ARG A 62 3.76 2.96 12.42
CA ARG A 62 3.88 4.31 12.97
C ARG A 62 2.71 5.19 12.49
N PRO A 63 2.15 6.03 13.38
CA PRO A 63 1.09 6.97 13.02
C PRO A 63 1.58 8.16 12.19
#